data_AF-A0A9X1M383-F1
#
_entry.id   AF-A0A9X1M383-F1
#
_cell.length_a   1.000
_cell.length_b   1.000
_cell.length_c   1.000
_cell.angle_alpha   90.00
_cell.angle_beta   90.00
_cell.angle_gamma   90.00
#
_symmetry.space_group_name_H-M   'P 1'
#
loop_
_entity.id
_entity.type
_entity.pdbx_description
1 polymer ?
#
loop_
_entity_poly.entity_id
_entity_poly.type
_entity_poly.pdbx_seq_one_letter_code
_entity_poly.pdbx_strand_id
1 'polypeptide(L)'
;METTTTEAGYIYGVRLQGEREYRYVGMTTKTVARRFAQHLKCARDGRKTPFYDWLRKQDQQGVRADELQEVWDLTDLGQSEIDWIAYLKRDGHRLLNLSKGGLGPTGVLWTAEQREAARLRSTGRKGLSRFGEANPFYGRSHTPEQRLKWAEERAGQYAGPENPNFGRFGAEHPRFGSSMTPEARKALSDARTGAGNPNFGKKASEETRAKMSAVRAGRPMPSSRRSAHTRYHSNKGVEKADCRYCVEDSANPRLSSESESES
;
A
#
# COMPACT_ATOMS: atom_id res chain seq x y z
N MET A 1 22.91 29.28 1.57
CA MET A 1 21.88 29.78 2.50
C MET A 1 20.88 28.66 2.67
N GLU A 2 21.13 27.82 3.67
CA GLU A 2 20.28 26.69 4.02
C GLU A 2 19.01 27.25 4.65
N THR A 3 17.90 27.19 3.92
CA THR A 3 16.58 27.53 4.47
C THR A 3 16.19 26.40 5.40
N THR A 4 16.38 26.62 6.70
CA THR A 4 15.79 25.83 7.78
C THR A 4 14.31 25.63 7.48
N THR A 5 13.95 24.41 7.07
CA THR A 5 12.56 24.04 6.83
C THR A 5 11.96 23.77 8.20
N THR A 6 11.49 24.82 8.85
CA THR A 6 10.70 24.71 10.08
C THR A 6 9.47 23.86 9.74
N GLU A 7 9.24 22.77 10.48
CA GLU A 7 8.09 21.84 10.29
C GLU A 7 6.75 22.47 10.72
N ALA A 8 6.57 23.77 10.54
CA ALA A 8 5.34 24.49 10.87
C ALA A 8 4.32 24.37 9.72
N GLY A 9 3.06 24.17 10.10
CA GLY A 9 1.91 24.27 9.24
C GLY A 9 1.21 25.63 9.40
N TYR A 10 0.49 26.05 8.37
CA TYR A 10 -0.26 27.30 8.34
C TYR A 10 -1.71 27.01 7.98
N ILE A 11 -2.63 27.63 8.72
CA ILE A 11 -4.04 27.77 8.33
C ILE A 11 -4.20 29.12 7.63
N TYR A 12 -4.86 29.12 6.48
CA TYR A 12 -5.11 30.32 5.69
C TYR A 12 -6.57 30.45 5.28
N GLY A 13 -6.99 31.69 5.09
CA GLY A 13 -8.31 32.07 4.59
C GLY A 13 -8.20 32.83 3.27
N VAL A 14 -9.07 32.55 2.32
CA VAL A 14 -9.14 33.24 1.02
C VAL A 14 -10.38 34.12 0.98
N ARG A 15 -10.21 35.38 0.58
CA ARG A 15 -11.26 36.40 0.48
C ARG A 15 -10.99 37.40 -0.65
N LEU A 16 -12.00 38.22 -0.95
CA LEU A 16 -11.83 39.37 -1.84
C LEU A 16 -11.09 40.51 -1.13
N GLN A 17 -10.26 41.23 -1.87
CA GLN A 17 -9.58 42.42 -1.41
C GLN A 17 -10.63 43.52 -1.14
N GLY A 18 -10.72 43.97 0.11
CA GLY A 18 -11.70 44.95 0.56
C GLY A 18 -12.90 44.34 1.31
N GLU A 19 -13.15 43.04 1.16
CA GLU A 19 -14.17 42.35 1.95
C GLU A 19 -13.55 41.71 3.19
N ARG A 20 -14.29 41.65 4.30
CA ARG A 20 -13.93 40.85 5.48
C ARG A 20 -14.43 39.41 5.37
N GLU A 21 -15.21 39.09 4.35
CA GLU A 21 -15.84 37.78 4.21
C GLU A 21 -14.87 36.72 3.65
N TYR A 22 -14.50 35.73 4.46
CA TYR A 22 -13.78 34.57 3.98
C TYR A 22 -14.69 33.65 3.18
N ARG A 23 -14.17 33.15 2.05
CA ARG A 23 -14.86 32.22 1.13
C ARG A 23 -14.28 30.83 1.16
N TYR A 24 -13.05 30.68 1.62
CA TYR A 24 -12.39 29.37 1.71
C TYR A 24 -11.37 29.37 2.82
N VAL A 25 -11.27 28.26 3.54
CA VAL A 25 -10.22 28.00 4.52
C VAL A 25 -9.46 26.77 4.09
N GLY A 26 -8.14 26.77 4.24
CA GLY A 26 -7.33 25.59 4.01
C GLY A 26 -6.12 25.54 4.93
N MET A 27 -5.50 24.38 4.99
CA MET A 27 -4.21 24.18 5.64
C MET A 27 -3.08 23.96 4.62
N THR A 28 -1.85 24.27 5.01
CA THR A 28 -0.65 23.92 4.22
C THR A 28 0.60 23.82 5.09
N THR A 29 1.50 22.91 4.74
CA THR A 29 2.86 22.81 5.31
C THR A 29 3.89 23.63 4.53
N LYS A 30 3.43 24.38 3.52
CA LYS A 30 4.24 25.31 2.72
C LYS A 30 3.77 26.72 3.03
N THR A 31 4.47 27.71 2.49
CA THR A 31 3.99 29.10 2.59
C THR A 31 2.61 29.28 1.95
N VAL A 32 1.79 30.12 2.56
CA VAL A 32 0.41 30.39 2.11
C VAL A 32 0.42 30.95 0.68
N ALA A 33 1.36 31.82 0.34
CA ALA A 33 1.53 32.36 -1.01
C ALA A 33 1.74 31.25 -2.06
N ARG A 34 2.60 30.25 -1.77
CA ARG A 34 2.86 29.13 -2.68
C ARG A 34 1.62 28.24 -2.83
N ARG A 35 0.90 27.99 -1.75
CA ARG A 35 -0.34 27.20 -1.77
C ARG A 35 -1.45 27.90 -2.54
N PHE A 36 -1.59 29.21 -2.37
CA PHE A 36 -2.55 30.03 -3.10
C PHE A 36 -2.27 30.05 -4.61
N ALA A 37 -1.00 30.22 -5.01
CA ALA A 37 -0.60 30.10 -6.42
C ALA A 37 -0.95 28.72 -7.01
N GLN A 38 -0.81 27.65 -6.21
CA GLN A 38 -1.24 26.30 -6.62
C GLN A 38 -2.76 26.21 -6.84
N HIS A 39 -3.57 26.85 -5.98
CA HIS A 39 -5.02 26.92 -6.20
C HIS A 39 -5.39 27.66 -7.48
N LEU A 40 -4.74 28.79 -7.77
CA LEU A 40 -4.94 29.53 -9.02
C LEU A 40 -4.57 28.68 -10.25
N LYS A 41 -3.49 27.89 -10.16
CA LYS A 41 -3.12 26.94 -11.22
C LYS A 41 -4.19 25.85 -11.38
N CYS A 42 -4.56 25.16 -10.30
CA CYS A 42 -5.57 24.10 -10.36
C CYS A 42 -6.95 24.58 -10.84
N ALA A 43 -7.32 25.83 -10.53
CA ALA A 43 -8.54 26.44 -11.03
C ALA A 43 -8.49 26.66 -12.54
N ARG A 44 -7.34 27.11 -13.09
CA ARG A 44 -7.08 27.25 -14.53
C ARG A 44 -7.06 25.90 -15.26
N ASP A 45 -6.49 24.87 -14.63
CA ASP A 45 -6.44 23.50 -15.17
C ASP A 45 -7.83 22.82 -15.24
N GLY A 46 -8.90 23.49 -14.80
CA GLY A 46 -10.27 23.03 -15.01
C GLY A 46 -10.83 22.11 -13.92
N ARG A 47 -10.20 22.04 -12.74
CA ARG A 47 -10.73 21.24 -11.63
C ARG A 47 -12.07 21.83 -11.14
N LYS A 48 -13.11 21.00 -11.12
CA LYS A 48 -14.49 21.40 -10.78
C LYS A 48 -14.74 21.30 -9.27
N THR A 49 -14.76 22.44 -8.58
CA THR A 49 -15.18 22.56 -7.17
C THR A 49 -15.81 23.93 -6.95
N PRO A 50 -16.75 24.12 -6.01
CA PRO A 50 -17.38 25.42 -5.77
C PRO A 50 -16.37 26.55 -5.52
N PHE A 51 -15.30 26.27 -4.77
CA PHE A 51 -14.22 27.22 -4.53
C PHE A 51 -13.48 27.61 -5.82
N TYR A 52 -13.11 26.65 -6.68
CA TYR A 52 -12.44 26.97 -7.94
C TYR A 52 -13.35 27.63 -8.97
N ASP A 53 -14.63 27.26 -8.99
CA ASP A 53 -15.64 27.88 -9.83
C ASP A 53 -15.85 29.35 -9.42
N TRP A 54 -15.84 29.63 -8.11
CA TRP A 54 -15.85 30.99 -7.59
C TRP A 54 -14.56 31.75 -7.94
N LEU A 55 -13.39 31.13 -7.74
CA LEU A 55 -12.08 31.74 -8.02
C LEU A 55 -11.92 32.12 -9.50
N ARG A 56 -12.45 31.33 -10.44
CA ARG A 56 -12.45 31.64 -11.87
C ARG A 56 -13.35 32.82 -12.27
N LYS A 57 -14.33 33.17 -11.44
CA LYS A 57 -15.23 34.30 -11.68
C LYS A 57 -14.68 35.63 -11.14
N GLN A 58 -13.70 35.58 -10.25
CA GLN A 58 -13.10 36.77 -9.65
C GLN A 58 -11.91 37.25 -10.48
N ASP A 59 -11.60 38.54 -10.37
CA ASP A 59 -10.31 39.06 -10.82
C ASP A 59 -9.20 38.55 -9.90
N GLN A 60 -8.12 38.00 -10.48
CA GLN A 60 -7.02 37.41 -9.72
C GLN A 60 -6.29 38.42 -8.85
N GLN A 61 -6.28 39.70 -9.25
CA GLN A 61 -5.68 40.77 -8.47
C GLN A 61 -6.56 41.16 -7.27
N GLY A 62 -7.87 40.90 -7.34
CA GLY A 62 -8.83 41.17 -6.28
C GLY A 62 -8.98 40.05 -5.25
N VAL A 63 -8.23 38.95 -5.33
CA VAL A 63 -8.31 37.83 -4.37
C VAL A 63 -7.03 37.73 -3.57
N ARG A 64 -7.16 37.67 -2.24
CA ARG A 64 -6.04 37.53 -1.31
C ARG A 64 -6.22 36.31 -0.42
N ALA A 65 -5.10 35.64 -0.12
CA ALA A 65 -5.00 34.63 0.92
C ALA A 65 -4.30 35.24 2.15
N ASP A 66 -4.97 35.20 3.30
CA ASP A 66 -4.45 35.67 4.57
C ASP A 66 -4.05 34.48 5.44
N GLU A 67 -2.93 34.63 6.15
CA GLU A 67 -2.47 33.66 7.15
C GLU A 67 -3.28 33.89 8.43
N LEU A 68 -4.04 32.87 8.85
CA LEU A 68 -4.92 32.96 10.02
C LEU A 68 -4.23 32.46 11.28
N GLN A 69 -3.46 31.38 11.16
CA GLN A 69 -2.77 30.75 12.29
C GLN A 69 -1.54 29.97 11.81
N GLU A 70 -0.45 30.07 12.57
CA GLU A 70 0.71 29.20 12.47
C GLU A 70 0.58 28.08 13.52
N VAL A 71 0.80 26.84 13.10
CA VAL A 71 0.66 25.62 13.90
C VAL A 71 1.96 24.85 13.83
N TRP A 72 2.60 24.64 14.97
CA TRP A 72 3.91 23.98 15.05
C TRP A 72 3.80 22.46 15.07
N ASP A 73 2.63 21.91 15.40
CA ASP A 73 2.36 20.48 15.39
C ASP A 73 1.46 20.07 14.21
N LEU A 74 2.00 19.19 13.35
CA LEU A 74 1.28 18.69 12.17
C LEU A 74 0.13 17.74 12.54
N THR A 75 0.15 17.10 13.71
CA THR A 75 -0.99 16.30 14.16
C THR A 75 -2.22 17.16 14.47
N ASP A 76 -2.01 18.38 14.95
CA ASP A 76 -3.07 19.33 15.29
C ASP A 76 -3.51 20.22 14.11
N LEU A 77 -2.74 20.24 13.01
CA LEU A 77 -3.06 21.06 11.83
C LEU A 77 -4.42 20.69 11.22
N GLY A 78 -4.77 19.40 11.23
CA GLY A 78 -6.06 18.92 10.75
C GLY A 78 -7.23 19.42 11.60
N GLN A 79 -7.10 19.32 12.92
CA GLN A 79 -8.12 19.78 13.86
C GLN A 79 -8.26 21.31 13.81
N SER A 80 -7.14 22.03 13.71
CA SER A 80 -7.13 23.49 13.57
C SER A 80 -7.90 23.97 12.34
N GLU A 81 -7.80 23.28 11.20
CA GLU A 81 -8.61 23.61 10.01
C GLU A 81 -10.12 23.43 10.28
N ILE A 82 -10.49 22.35 10.97
CA ILE A 82 -11.90 22.08 11.33
C ILE A 82 -12.44 23.20 12.23
N ASP A 83 -11.66 23.59 13.23
CA ASP A 83 -12.06 24.61 14.21
C ASP A 83 -12.22 25.98 13.55
N TRP A 84 -11.31 26.37 12.64
CA TRP A 84 -11.44 27.61 11.86
C TRP A 84 -12.65 27.62 10.93
N ILE A 85 -12.92 26.49 10.25
CA ILE A 85 -14.11 26.37 9.40
C ILE A 85 -15.38 26.50 10.24
N ALA A 86 -15.41 25.89 11.43
CA ALA A 86 -16.55 25.96 12.34
C ALA A 86 -16.74 27.38 12.89
N TYR A 87 -15.66 28.03 13.31
CA TYR A 87 -15.65 29.40 13.83
C TYR A 87 -16.19 30.38 12.77
N LEU A 88 -15.63 30.37 11.56
CA LEU A 88 -16.03 31.32 10.51
C LEU A 88 -17.46 31.07 10.02
N LYS A 89 -17.93 29.82 9.99
CA LYS A 89 -19.34 29.54 9.70
C LYS A 89 -20.28 30.11 10.76
N ARG A 90 -19.90 30.02 12.04
CA ARG A 90 -20.67 30.58 13.15
C ARG A 90 -20.70 32.11 13.10
N ASP A 91 -19.61 32.74 12.66
CA ASP A 91 -19.51 34.18 12.46
C ASP A 91 -20.29 34.69 11.21
N GLY A 92 -20.88 33.77 10.44
CA GLY A 92 -21.73 34.10 9.30
C GLY A 92 -21.04 34.12 7.94
N HIS A 93 -19.77 33.71 7.85
CA HIS A 93 -19.05 33.62 6.58
C HIS A 93 -19.59 32.48 5.71
N ARG A 94 -19.88 32.79 4.43
CA ARG A 94 -20.36 31.79 3.46
C ARG A 94 -19.18 31.05 2.82
N LEU A 95 -18.62 30.11 3.57
CA LEU A 95 -17.51 29.26 3.13
C LEU A 95 -17.92 28.28 2.02
N LEU A 96 -17.04 28.11 1.03
CA LEU A 96 -17.16 27.19 -0.11
C LEU A 96 -16.41 25.86 0.12
N ASN A 97 -16.01 25.59 1.36
CA ASN A 97 -15.37 24.35 1.78
C ASN A 97 -16.33 23.16 1.59
N LEU A 98 -15.88 22.13 0.88
CA LEU A 98 -16.67 20.92 0.58
C LEU A 98 -16.79 19.96 1.77
N SER A 99 -15.79 19.95 2.67
CA SER A 99 -15.78 19.12 3.87
C SER A 99 -15.72 19.99 5.12
N LYS A 100 -15.88 19.36 6.28
CA LYS A 100 -15.67 20.02 7.58
C LYS A 100 -14.18 20.32 7.87
N GLY A 101 -13.26 19.90 7.00
CA GLY A 101 -11.80 19.98 7.21
C GLY A 101 -11.21 18.64 7.68
N GLY A 102 -9.90 18.62 7.94
CA GLY A 102 -9.25 17.59 8.74
C GLY A 102 -8.13 16.81 8.06
N LEU A 103 -8.23 16.53 6.75
CA LEU A 103 -7.20 15.87 5.90
C LEU A 103 -7.72 15.67 4.46
N GLY A 104 -8.03 16.77 3.78
CA GLY A 104 -8.42 16.76 2.36
C GLY A 104 -9.77 16.08 2.04
N PRO A 105 -10.02 15.66 0.77
CA PRO A 105 -11.32 15.15 0.32
C PRO A 105 -11.74 13.82 0.97
N THR A 106 -10.87 13.20 1.76
CA THR A 106 -11.13 11.97 2.53
C THR A 106 -12.26 12.15 3.55
N GLY A 107 -12.53 13.38 4.00
CA GLY A 107 -13.61 13.69 4.94
C GLY A 107 -15.00 13.92 4.31
N VAL A 108 -15.14 13.85 2.98
CA VAL A 108 -16.46 13.99 2.34
C VAL A 108 -17.19 12.65 2.43
N LEU A 109 -18.09 12.51 3.42
CA LEU A 109 -19.02 11.40 3.47
C LEU A 109 -19.99 11.51 2.29
N TRP A 110 -19.85 10.63 1.29
CA TRP A 110 -20.80 10.58 0.18
C TRP A 110 -22.17 10.18 0.69
N THR A 111 -23.22 10.87 0.25
CA THR A 111 -24.60 10.43 0.51
C THR A 111 -24.88 9.10 -0.19
N ALA A 112 -25.91 8.38 0.24
CA ALA A 112 -26.32 7.14 -0.42
C ALA A 112 -26.59 7.37 -1.92
N GLU A 113 -27.24 8.49 -2.26
CA GLU A 113 -27.51 8.91 -3.64
C GLU A 113 -26.22 9.19 -4.44
N GLN A 114 -25.23 9.85 -3.84
CA GLN A 114 -23.94 10.12 -4.50
C GLN A 114 -23.15 8.84 -4.76
N ARG A 115 -23.18 7.88 -3.82
CA ARG A 115 -22.58 6.55 -4.01
C ARG A 115 -23.28 5.77 -5.11
N GLU A 116 -24.60 5.81 -5.16
CA GLU A 116 -25.39 5.15 -6.19
C GLU A 116 -25.15 5.77 -7.58
N ALA A 117 -25.13 7.09 -7.70
CA ALA A 117 -24.81 7.78 -8.94
C ALA A 117 -23.36 7.51 -9.41
N ALA A 118 -22.42 7.32 -8.48
CA ALA A 118 -21.06 6.89 -8.82
C ALA A 118 -21.01 5.41 -9.25
N ARG A 119 -21.78 4.53 -8.59
CA ARG A 119 -21.96 3.13 -8.99
C ARG A 119 -22.50 3.05 -10.42
N LEU A 120 -23.60 3.73 -10.72
CA LEU A 120 -24.23 3.78 -12.04
C LEU A 120 -23.29 4.30 -13.15
N ARG A 121 -22.48 5.32 -12.85
CA ARG A 121 -21.46 5.83 -13.79
C ARG A 121 -20.29 4.86 -13.99
N SER A 122 -20.01 4.02 -12.99
CA SER A 122 -18.93 3.02 -13.07
C SER A 122 -19.39 1.73 -13.73
N THR A 123 -20.67 1.37 -13.61
CA THR A 123 -21.25 0.20 -14.28
C THR A 123 -21.23 0.41 -15.79
N GLY A 124 -20.49 -0.44 -16.49
CA GLY A 124 -20.32 -0.39 -17.95
C GLY A 124 -18.97 0.16 -18.42
N ARG A 125 -18.13 0.71 -17.53
CA ARG A 125 -16.77 1.15 -17.89
C ARG A 125 -15.84 -0.07 -18.07
N LYS A 126 -15.23 -0.23 -19.24
CA LYS A 126 -14.21 -1.28 -19.49
C LYS A 126 -13.07 -1.13 -18.47
N GLY A 127 -12.75 -2.22 -17.76
CA GLY A 127 -11.56 -2.32 -16.91
C GLY A 127 -11.75 -2.15 -15.39
N LEU A 128 -12.97 -1.96 -14.86
CA LEU A 128 -13.18 -2.05 -13.41
C LEU A 128 -13.39 -3.50 -12.96
N SER A 129 -12.78 -3.85 -11.81
CA SER A 129 -13.01 -5.12 -11.13
C SER A 129 -14.47 -5.23 -10.72
N ARG A 130 -15.20 -6.17 -11.31
CA ARG A 130 -16.58 -6.52 -10.94
C ARG A 130 -16.49 -7.67 -9.94
N PHE A 131 -17.09 -7.52 -8.76
CA PHE A 131 -17.06 -8.52 -7.70
C PHE A 131 -18.40 -9.28 -7.62
N GLY A 132 -18.36 -10.52 -7.13
CA GLY A 132 -19.54 -11.36 -6.97
C GLY A 132 -20.28 -11.56 -8.29
N GLU A 133 -21.62 -11.58 -8.24
CA GLU A 133 -22.51 -11.76 -9.40
C GLU A 133 -22.32 -10.73 -10.51
N ALA A 134 -21.78 -9.55 -10.18
CA ALA A 134 -21.46 -8.56 -11.20
C ALA A 134 -20.28 -8.99 -12.10
N ASN A 135 -19.44 -9.95 -11.68
CA ASN A 135 -18.36 -10.47 -12.49
C ASN A 135 -18.93 -11.36 -13.62
N PRO A 136 -18.61 -11.10 -14.91
CA PRO A 136 -19.06 -11.94 -16.03
C PRO A 136 -18.70 -13.43 -15.90
N PHE A 137 -17.64 -13.73 -15.14
CA PHE A 137 -17.17 -15.08 -14.89
C PHE A 137 -17.62 -15.65 -13.53
N TYR A 138 -18.47 -14.94 -12.78
CA TYR A 138 -19.00 -15.45 -11.51
C TYR A 138 -19.78 -16.75 -11.72
N GLY A 139 -19.44 -17.78 -10.94
CA GLY A 139 -20.06 -19.11 -11.06
C GLY A 139 -19.72 -19.88 -12.34
N ARG A 140 -18.92 -19.32 -13.26
CA ARG A 140 -18.48 -20.01 -14.47
C ARG A 140 -17.17 -20.75 -14.22
N SER A 141 -17.04 -21.93 -14.81
CA SER A 141 -15.79 -22.71 -14.84
C SER A 141 -15.37 -22.97 -16.28
N HIS A 142 -14.07 -23.01 -16.54
CA HIS A 142 -13.56 -23.37 -17.86
C HIS A 142 -13.76 -24.87 -18.14
N THR A 143 -14.04 -25.20 -19.40
CA THR A 143 -14.21 -26.60 -19.84
C THR A 143 -12.91 -27.38 -19.61
N PRO A 144 -12.98 -28.71 -19.44
CA PRO A 144 -11.79 -29.56 -19.32
C PRO A 144 -10.81 -29.37 -20.50
N GLU A 145 -11.32 -29.30 -21.73
CA GLU A 145 -10.54 -29.09 -22.95
C GLU A 145 -9.78 -27.76 -22.96
N GLN A 146 -10.44 -26.66 -22.58
CA GLN A 146 -9.80 -25.35 -22.48
C GLN A 146 -8.68 -25.34 -21.42
N ARG A 147 -8.91 -26.02 -20.29
CA ARG A 147 -7.91 -26.16 -19.23
C ARG A 147 -6.70 -26.97 -19.69
N LEU A 148 -6.92 -28.05 -20.45
CA LEU A 148 -5.86 -28.86 -21.04
C LEU A 148 -5.03 -28.05 -22.04
N LYS A 149 -5.69 -27.36 -22.98
CA LYS A 149 -5.01 -26.48 -23.94
C LYS A 149 -4.08 -25.48 -23.25
N TRP A 150 -4.57 -24.78 -22.22
CA TRP A 150 -3.73 -23.84 -21.48
C TRP A 150 -2.63 -24.51 -20.65
N ALA A 151 -2.86 -25.73 -20.17
CA ALA A 151 -1.83 -26.49 -19.47
C ALA A 151 -0.70 -26.87 -20.44
N GLU A 152 -1.03 -27.31 -21.65
CA GLU A 152 -0.08 -27.61 -22.72
C GLU A 152 0.69 -26.36 -23.16
N GLU A 153 -0.02 -25.25 -23.43
CA GLU A 153 0.62 -23.99 -23.84
C GLU A 153 1.59 -23.45 -22.80
N ARG A 154 1.28 -23.60 -21.51
CA ARG A 154 2.13 -23.11 -20.41
C ARG A 154 3.19 -24.09 -19.97
N ALA A 155 3.08 -25.36 -20.36
CA ALA A 155 4.09 -26.35 -20.03
C ALA A 155 5.43 -25.90 -20.66
N GLY A 156 6.46 -25.76 -19.82
CA GLY A 156 7.81 -25.40 -20.29
C GLY A 156 8.11 -23.91 -20.41
N GLN A 157 7.13 -23.00 -20.53
CA GLN A 157 7.39 -21.56 -20.78
C GLN A 157 8.32 -20.87 -19.77
N TYR A 158 8.38 -21.35 -18.53
CA TYR A 158 9.27 -20.83 -17.48
C TYR A 158 10.08 -21.95 -16.81
N ALA A 159 10.42 -22.99 -17.57
CA ALA A 159 11.23 -24.11 -17.11
C ALA A 159 12.61 -24.09 -17.77
N GLY A 160 13.62 -24.56 -17.04
CA GLY A 160 14.97 -24.71 -17.57
C GLY A 160 15.65 -23.40 -17.97
N PRO A 161 16.73 -23.47 -18.76
CA PRO A 161 17.57 -22.31 -19.14
C PRO A 161 16.84 -21.18 -19.87
N GLU A 162 15.68 -21.44 -20.46
CA GLU A 162 14.87 -20.45 -21.18
C GLU A 162 14.11 -19.51 -20.24
N ASN A 163 13.97 -19.87 -18.95
CA ASN A 163 13.41 -18.93 -17.97
C ASN A 163 14.43 -17.80 -17.72
N PRO A 164 14.04 -16.51 -17.87
CA PRO A 164 14.95 -15.37 -17.67
C PRO A 164 15.62 -15.32 -16.28
N ASN A 165 15.00 -15.97 -15.29
CA ASN A 165 15.50 -16.07 -13.92
C ASN A 165 16.13 -17.43 -13.60
N PHE A 166 16.30 -18.33 -14.59
CA PHE A 166 16.96 -19.62 -14.38
C PHE A 166 18.43 -19.44 -14.02
N GLY A 167 18.90 -20.16 -13.01
CA GLY A 167 20.29 -20.10 -12.56
C GLY A 167 20.69 -18.81 -11.83
N ARG A 168 19.85 -17.76 -11.84
CA ARG A 168 20.12 -16.51 -11.13
C ARG A 168 19.80 -16.65 -9.65
N PHE A 169 20.84 -16.76 -8.82
CA PHE A 169 20.72 -16.79 -7.36
C PHE A 169 21.49 -15.63 -6.73
N GLY A 170 21.21 -15.33 -5.46
CA GLY A 170 21.91 -14.25 -4.75
C GLY A 170 21.78 -12.92 -5.49
N ALA A 171 22.87 -12.15 -5.54
CA ALA A 171 22.92 -10.81 -6.13
C ALA A 171 22.49 -10.72 -7.60
N GLU A 172 22.59 -11.81 -8.35
CA GLU A 172 22.20 -11.86 -9.77
C GLU A 172 20.67 -11.92 -9.96
N HIS A 173 19.93 -12.30 -8.92
CA HIS A 173 18.47 -12.32 -8.99
C HIS A 173 17.92 -10.88 -8.95
N PRO A 174 17.03 -10.47 -9.88
CA PRO A 174 16.54 -9.09 -9.97
C PRO A 174 15.87 -8.53 -8.71
N ARG A 175 15.43 -9.43 -7.82
CA ARG A 175 14.78 -9.10 -6.54
C ARG A 175 15.67 -9.34 -5.31
N PHE A 176 16.95 -9.62 -5.49
CA PHE A 176 17.88 -9.78 -4.38
C PHE A 176 18.00 -8.48 -3.58
N GLY A 177 18.14 -8.59 -2.26
CA GLY A 177 18.15 -7.44 -1.34
C GLY A 177 16.80 -6.73 -1.17
N SER A 178 15.80 -7.01 -1.99
CA SER A 178 14.45 -6.45 -1.83
C SER A 178 13.71 -7.15 -0.69
N SER A 179 13.78 -6.56 0.51
CA SER A 179 13.01 -7.02 1.67
C SER A 179 11.76 -6.16 1.88
N MET A 180 10.69 -6.78 2.41
CA MET A 180 9.53 -5.99 2.85
C MET A 180 9.93 -5.12 4.04
N THR A 181 9.43 -3.88 4.09
CA THR A 181 9.65 -3.00 5.24
C THR A 181 9.14 -3.65 6.53
N PRO A 182 9.71 -3.30 7.70
CA PRO A 182 9.26 -3.85 8.98
C PRO A 182 7.76 -3.67 9.21
N GLU A 183 7.19 -2.53 8.81
CA GLU A 183 5.78 -2.18 8.97
C GLU A 183 4.89 -3.07 8.09
N ALA A 184 5.26 -3.25 6.82
CA ALA A 184 4.53 -4.10 5.89
C ALA A 184 4.57 -5.58 6.32
N ARG A 185 5.71 -6.03 6.85
CA ARG A 185 5.87 -7.38 7.40
C ARG A 185 4.98 -7.57 8.63
N LYS A 186 4.96 -6.60 9.54
CA LYS A 186 4.11 -6.63 10.74
C LYS A 186 2.63 -6.67 10.36
N ALA A 187 2.18 -5.78 9.48
CA ALA A 187 0.79 -5.75 9.02
C ALA A 187 0.34 -7.08 8.39
N LEU A 188 1.20 -7.71 7.58
CA LEU A 188 0.90 -9.03 7.00
C LEU A 188 0.84 -10.13 8.06
N SER A 189 1.70 -10.06 9.09
CA SER A 189 1.73 -10.98 10.22
C SER A 189 0.44 -10.87 11.04
N ASP A 190 0.06 -9.65 11.40
CA ASP A 190 -1.12 -9.35 12.21
C ASP A 190 -2.40 -9.81 11.48
N ALA A 191 -2.46 -9.63 10.15
CA ALA A 191 -3.57 -10.09 9.33
C ALA A 191 -3.68 -11.61 9.19
N ARG A 192 -2.64 -12.38 9.55
CA ARG A 192 -2.59 -13.85 9.36
C ARG A 192 -2.42 -14.64 10.65
N THR A 193 -2.36 -13.96 11.79
CA THR A 193 -2.23 -14.57 13.11
C THR A 193 -3.46 -14.26 13.96
N GLY A 194 -3.66 -15.07 15.02
CA GLY A 194 -4.83 -14.92 15.89
C GLY A 194 -6.14 -14.90 15.09
N ALA A 195 -7.06 -14.02 15.50
CA ALA A 195 -8.36 -13.85 14.85
C ALA A 195 -8.30 -13.39 13.37
N GLY A 196 -7.17 -12.84 12.91
CA GLY A 196 -6.98 -12.48 11.49
C GLY A 196 -6.83 -13.71 10.59
N ASN A 197 -6.37 -14.85 11.12
CA ASN A 197 -6.28 -16.09 10.35
C ASN A 197 -7.69 -16.61 10.03
N PRO A 198 -8.06 -16.82 8.74
CA PRO A 198 -9.36 -17.37 8.36
C PRO A 198 -9.71 -18.74 8.97
N ASN A 199 -8.69 -19.46 9.43
CA ASN A 199 -8.80 -20.76 10.09
C ASN A 199 -8.59 -20.69 11.61
N PHE A 200 -8.53 -19.50 12.23
CA PHE A 200 -8.43 -19.37 13.68
C PHE A 200 -9.64 -20.02 14.36
N GLY A 201 -9.37 -20.85 15.36
CA GLY A 201 -10.40 -21.61 16.09
C GLY A 201 -11.04 -22.77 15.31
N LYS A 202 -10.76 -22.93 14.01
CA LYS A 202 -11.29 -24.05 13.22
C LYS A 202 -10.39 -25.28 13.35
N LYS A 203 -10.99 -26.45 13.58
CA LYS A 203 -10.31 -27.75 13.54
C LYS A 203 -10.72 -28.48 12.25
N ALA A 204 -9.76 -29.06 11.55
CA ALA A 204 -10.06 -29.93 10.42
C ALA A 204 -10.84 -31.17 10.89
N SER A 205 -11.85 -31.60 10.13
CA SER A 205 -12.62 -32.81 10.42
C SER A 205 -11.71 -34.05 10.40
N GLU A 206 -12.14 -35.12 11.06
CA GLU A 206 -11.40 -36.39 11.09
C GLU A 206 -11.18 -36.96 9.69
N GLU A 207 -12.20 -36.90 8.84
CA GLU A 207 -12.10 -37.30 7.43
C GLU A 207 -11.05 -36.48 6.68
N THR A 208 -11.01 -35.16 6.88
CA THR A 208 -10.00 -34.28 6.25
C THR A 208 -8.60 -34.58 6.76
N ARG A 209 -8.46 -34.85 8.08
CA ARG A 209 -7.19 -35.27 8.67
C ARG A 209 -6.72 -36.60 8.11
N ALA A 210 -7.61 -37.57 7.94
CA ALA A 210 -7.30 -38.87 7.36
C ALA A 210 -6.82 -38.73 5.90
N LYS A 211 -7.49 -37.92 5.07
CA LYS A 211 -7.06 -37.62 3.69
C LYS A 211 -5.67 -36.97 3.65
N MET A 212 -5.42 -35.96 4.49
CA MET A 212 -4.10 -35.33 4.59
C MET A 212 -3.02 -36.32 5.07
N SER A 213 -3.37 -37.21 6.01
CA SER A 213 -2.47 -38.25 6.52
C SER A 213 -2.14 -39.27 5.44
N ALA A 214 -3.12 -39.76 4.69
CA ALA A 214 -2.94 -40.72 3.61
C ALA A 214 -2.04 -40.18 2.48
N VAL A 215 -2.18 -38.90 2.11
CA VAL A 215 -1.31 -38.25 1.11
C VAL A 215 0.14 -38.09 1.60
N ARG A 216 0.32 -37.94 2.92
CA ARG A 216 1.65 -37.82 3.55
C ARG A 216 2.28 -39.18 3.83
N ALA A 217 1.48 -40.20 4.10
CA ALA A 217 1.92 -41.57 4.29
C ALA A 217 2.61 -42.05 3.01
N GLY A 218 3.86 -42.52 3.14
CA GLY A 218 4.65 -43.01 2.01
C GLY A 218 5.36 -41.94 1.18
N ARG A 219 5.13 -40.63 1.40
CA ARG A 219 6.04 -39.61 0.86
C ARG A 219 7.36 -39.70 1.63
N PRO A 220 8.52 -39.81 0.96
CA PRO A 220 9.79 -39.57 1.62
C PRO A 220 9.79 -38.09 2.01
N MET A 221 9.38 -37.79 3.25
CA MET A 221 9.82 -36.57 3.91
C MET A 221 11.35 -36.61 3.78
N PRO A 222 12.03 -35.54 3.33
CA PRO A 222 13.49 -35.51 3.35
C PRO A 222 13.94 -35.73 4.80
N SER A 223 14.16 -36.99 5.14
CA SER A 223 14.62 -37.44 6.44
C SER A 223 16.12 -37.52 6.41
N SER A 224 16.80 -36.71 5.60
CA SER A 224 18.24 -36.78 5.66
C SER A 224 18.60 -35.95 6.88
N ARG A 225 19.00 -36.63 7.96
CA ARG A 225 19.67 -36.01 9.10
C ARG A 225 20.75 -35.01 8.65
N ARG A 226 21.26 -35.14 7.41
CA ARG A 226 22.05 -34.18 6.65
C ARG A 226 21.38 -32.80 6.42
N SER A 227 20.10 -32.71 6.01
CA SER A 227 19.40 -31.41 5.88
C SER A 227 19.15 -30.71 7.23
N ALA A 228 18.95 -31.48 8.30
CA ALA A 228 18.91 -30.94 9.66
C ALA A 228 20.31 -30.48 10.09
N HIS A 229 21.34 -31.29 9.86
CA HIS A 229 22.75 -30.92 10.08
C HIS A 229 23.12 -29.62 9.35
N THR A 230 22.83 -29.49 8.06
CA THR A 230 23.12 -28.25 7.32
C THR A 230 22.46 -27.03 7.96
N ARG A 231 21.20 -27.14 8.43
CA ARG A 231 20.48 -26.01 9.06
C ARG A 231 20.97 -25.65 10.47
N TYR A 232 21.37 -26.64 11.27
CA TYR A 232 21.66 -26.46 12.69
C TYR A 232 23.15 -26.46 13.04
N HIS A 233 23.99 -27.04 12.18
CA HIS A 233 25.44 -27.16 12.34
C HIS A 233 26.14 -26.29 11.29
N SER A 234 26.12 -26.69 10.01
CA SER A 234 26.88 -26.00 8.94
C SER A 234 26.51 -24.53 8.76
N ASN A 235 25.23 -24.20 8.57
CA ASN A 235 24.77 -22.82 8.36
C ASN A 235 24.94 -21.93 9.60
N LYS A 236 25.17 -22.53 10.77
CA LYS A 236 25.38 -21.82 12.04
C LYS A 236 26.82 -21.85 12.51
N GLY A 237 27.73 -22.49 11.77
CA GLY A 237 29.13 -22.67 12.16
C GLY A 237 29.33 -23.50 13.44
N VAL A 238 28.38 -24.37 13.79
CA VAL A 238 28.46 -25.19 15.02
C VAL A 238 28.92 -26.60 14.66
N GLU A 239 30.11 -26.97 15.10
CA GLU A 239 30.63 -28.32 14.95
C GLU A 239 30.45 -29.14 16.22
N LYS A 240 30.09 -30.41 16.05
CA LYS A 240 29.77 -31.32 17.14
C LYS A 240 30.43 -32.67 16.86
N ALA A 241 31.32 -33.10 17.76
CA ALA A 241 32.08 -34.34 17.62
C ALA A 241 31.20 -35.61 17.60
N ASP A 242 30.00 -35.54 18.18
CA ASP A 242 29.00 -36.61 18.21
C ASP A 242 28.09 -36.64 16.97
N CYS A 243 28.14 -35.60 16.11
CA CYS A 243 27.38 -35.57 14.87
C CYS A 243 28.16 -36.25 13.74
N ARG A 244 27.66 -37.41 13.28
CA ARG A 244 28.21 -38.16 12.14
C ARG A 244 28.54 -37.28 10.92
N TYR A 245 27.70 -36.30 10.60
CA TYR A 245 27.91 -35.44 9.43
C TYR A 245 28.95 -34.34 9.65
N CYS A 246 29.12 -33.82 10.87
CA CYS A 246 30.25 -32.93 11.19
C CYS A 246 31.56 -33.68 10.99
N VAL A 247 31.64 -34.91 11.51
CA VAL A 247 32.85 -35.75 11.38
C VAL A 247 33.14 -36.10 9.92
N GLU A 248 32.11 -36.44 9.12
CA GLU A 248 32.24 -36.69 7.68
C GLU A 248 32.71 -35.43 6.91
N ASP A 249 32.16 -34.25 7.23
CA ASP A 249 32.50 -32.99 6.56
C ASP A 249 33.94 -32.54 6.94
N SER A 250 34.37 -32.71 8.20
CA SER A 250 35.76 -32.46 8.63
C SER A 250 36.77 -33.42 8.01
N ALA A 251 36.34 -34.65 7.64
CA ALA A 251 37.20 -35.66 7.03
C ALA A 251 37.35 -35.51 5.50
N ASN A 252 36.53 -34.67 4.84
CA ASN A 252 36.55 -34.49 3.39
C ASN A 252 36.64 -32.99 3.01
N PRO A 253 37.86 -32.41 2.93
CA PRO A 253 38.08 -30.97 2.76
C PRO A 253 37.68 -30.42 1.37
N ARG A 254 37.19 -31.24 0.43
CA ARG A 254 36.78 -30.78 -0.91
C ARG A 254 35.52 -29.91 -0.95
N LEU A 255 34.87 -29.67 0.20
CA LEU A 255 33.68 -28.82 0.32
C LEU A 255 33.95 -27.50 1.06
N SER A 256 35.19 -27.21 1.48
CA SER A 256 35.52 -26.03 2.30
C SER A 256 36.16 -24.86 1.55
N SER A 257 36.22 -24.85 0.21
CA SER A 257 36.95 -23.80 -0.52
C SER A 257 36.29 -23.37 -1.83
N GLU A 258 35.17 -22.64 -1.77
CA GLU A 258 34.77 -21.69 -2.82
C GLU A 258 34.10 -20.45 -2.20
N SER A 259 34.70 -19.93 -1.13
CA SER A 259 34.43 -18.56 -0.65
C SER A 259 35.73 -17.88 -0.28
N GLU A 260 36.69 -17.87 -1.22
CA GLU A 260 37.75 -16.88 -1.21
C GLU A 260 37.47 -15.90 -2.34
N SER A 261 37.14 -14.70 -1.90
CA SER A 261 37.09 -13.47 -2.68
C SER A 261 38.40 -13.27 -3.44
N GLU A 262 38.35 -13.28 -4.78
CA GLU A 262 39.35 -12.61 -5.58
C GLU A 262 38.81 -11.24 -6.00
N SER A 263 39.41 -10.22 -5.35
CA SER A 263 39.73 -8.84 -5.78
C SER A 263 38.82 -8.12 -6.76
#